data_AF-S2IVI8-F1
#
_entry.id   AF-S2IVI8-F1
#
_cell.length_a   1.000
_cell.length_b   1.000
_cell.length_c   1.000
_cell.angle_alpha   90.00
_cell.angle_beta   90.00
_cell.angle_gamma   90.00
#
_symmetry.space_group_name_H-M   'P 1'
#
loop_
_entity.id
_entity.type
_entity.pdbx_description
1 polymer ?
#
loop_
_entity_poly.entity_id
_entity_poly.type
_entity_poly.pdbx_seq_one_letter_code
_entity_poly.pdbx_strand_id
1 'polypeptide(L)'
;MPSQHFPDQTIVPEFKQLVLYTGNVMLTSTTATAGKHWNKKSNTELVQAISDTLDISLNGPDKPSFRYYTESELLEVPDLRLSSRIHPDDRNDVEVTAKLFYLDRCTEYQPSHIDKAIHHLQQLLDVKSIDTFIVSFDADDSASSVNKAWKDLEAYHERGVISKLGLADFDYQTLTDFLNKEDLKVNPSLDQVHVDQCSSLPKDLISLGKEHGIELTFNGDTTEILTTEALSTLLCNHKVVKDNTNVKPRWVLKYNVFFKCRSVVADKGYIVVGDVA
;
A
#
# COMPACT_ATOMS: atom_id res chain seq x y z
N MET A 1 16.15 -20.82 -3.96
CA MET A 1 15.84 -22.16 -4.50
C MET A 1 14.67 -22.01 -5.47
N PRO A 2 14.65 -22.70 -6.63
CA PRO A 2 13.51 -22.61 -7.54
C PRO A 2 12.25 -23.12 -6.83
N SER A 3 11.19 -22.31 -6.86
CA SER A 3 9.89 -22.59 -6.25
C SER A 3 9.37 -23.93 -6.73
N GLN A 4 9.05 -24.84 -5.81
CA GLN A 4 8.29 -26.02 -6.14
C GLN A 4 6.88 -25.56 -6.56
N HIS A 5 6.63 -25.58 -7.86
CA HIS A 5 5.28 -25.41 -8.38
C HIS A 5 4.57 -26.74 -8.11
N PHE A 6 3.73 -26.78 -7.07
CA PHE A 6 2.85 -27.91 -6.80
C PHE A 6 1.63 -27.80 -7.72
N PRO A 7 1.53 -28.58 -8.80
CA PRO A 7 0.51 -28.37 -9.83
C PRO A 7 -0.91 -28.77 -9.36
N ASP A 8 -1.01 -29.43 -8.19
CA ASP A 8 -2.23 -30.09 -7.72
C ASP A 8 -2.54 -29.82 -6.22
N GLN A 9 -2.03 -28.74 -5.62
CA GLN A 9 -2.45 -28.37 -4.27
C GLN A 9 -3.84 -27.74 -4.30
N THR A 10 -4.90 -28.55 -4.19
CA THR A 10 -6.30 -28.08 -4.09
C THR A 10 -6.57 -27.31 -2.78
N ILE A 11 -5.60 -27.24 -1.87
CA ILE A 11 -5.72 -26.71 -0.51
C ILE A 11 -4.57 -25.73 -0.27
N VAL A 12 -4.90 -24.52 0.16
CA VAL A 12 -3.93 -23.50 0.58
C VAL A 12 -3.16 -24.04 1.81
N PRO A 13 -1.82 -24.07 1.79
CA PRO A 13 -1.02 -24.54 2.92
C PRO A 13 -1.13 -23.60 4.12
N GLU A 14 -0.84 -24.09 5.33
CA GLU A 14 -0.68 -23.20 6.49
C GLU A 14 0.52 -22.26 6.25
N PHE A 15 0.33 -20.98 6.54
CA PHE A 15 1.32 -19.93 6.33
C PHE A 15 1.36 -19.01 7.55
N LYS A 16 2.50 -18.34 7.73
CA LYS A 16 2.68 -17.31 8.76
C LYS A 16 2.54 -15.90 8.20
N GLN A 17 2.93 -15.72 6.93
CA GLN A 17 2.87 -14.43 6.27
C GLN A 17 2.06 -14.53 4.98
N LEU A 18 1.32 -13.46 4.69
CA LEU A 18 0.54 -13.26 3.48
C LEU A 18 1.07 -12.04 2.73
N VAL A 19 1.25 -12.17 1.42
CA VAL A 19 1.37 -11.06 0.47
C VAL A 19 0.27 -11.22 -0.56
N LEU A 20 -0.55 -10.18 -0.76
CA LEU A 20 -1.64 -10.18 -1.72
C LEU A 20 -1.53 -8.96 -2.64
N TYR A 21 -1.58 -9.19 -3.94
CA TYR A 21 -1.58 -8.12 -4.95
C TYR A 21 -2.97 -8.01 -5.55
N THR A 22 -3.58 -6.83 -5.45
CA THR A 22 -4.94 -6.65 -5.98
C THR A 22 -4.98 -6.34 -7.48
N GLY A 23 -3.83 -6.11 -8.11
CA GLY A 23 -3.75 -5.64 -9.50
C GLY A 23 -4.55 -4.36 -9.75
N ASN A 24 -4.91 -4.13 -11.00
CA ASN A 24 -5.60 -2.92 -11.44
C ASN A 24 -7.08 -2.91 -11.01
N VAL A 25 -7.40 -2.18 -9.95
CA VAL A 25 -8.76 -2.07 -9.40
C VAL A 25 -9.72 -1.31 -10.32
N MET A 26 -9.22 -0.60 -11.34
CA MET A 26 -10.11 0.00 -12.34
C MET A 26 -10.73 -1.04 -13.28
N LEU A 27 -10.20 -2.26 -13.29
CA LEU A 27 -10.69 -3.39 -14.08
C LEU A 27 -11.51 -4.39 -13.24
N THR A 28 -11.66 -4.17 -11.94
CA THR A 28 -12.60 -4.94 -11.11
C THR A 28 -14.01 -4.68 -11.62
N SER A 29 -14.76 -5.72 -11.96
CA SER A 29 -16.14 -5.58 -12.43
C SER A 29 -16.98 -4.92 -11.33
N THR A 30 -17.52 -3.74 -11.63
CA THR A 30 -18.51 -3.02 -10.80
C THR A 30 -19.88 -3.71 -10.77
N THR A 31 -19.93 -5.03 -11.02
CA THR A 31 -21.16 -5.82 -11.14
C THR A 31 -21.06 -7.09 -10.31
N ALA A 32 -21.58 -7.05 -9.06
CA ALA A 32 -22.42 -8.11 -8.45
C ALA A 32 -22.50 -8.15 -6.90
N THR A 33 -21.86 -7.26 -6.12
CA THR A 33 -21.98 -7.33 -4.63
C THR A 33 -22.16 -5.99 -3.91
N ALA A 34 -22.81 -5.01 -4.54
CA ALA A 34 -23.29 -3.77 -3.87
C ALA A 34 -24.39 -4.01 -2.80
N GLY A 35 -24.51 -5.23 -2.27
CA GLY A 35 -25.49 -5.63 -1.24
C GLY A 35 -24.91 -6.41 -0.05
N LYS A 36 -23.60 -6.69 0.00
CA LYS A 36 -22.98 -7.21 1.23
C LYS A 36 -22.51 -6.02 2.06
N HIS A 37 -23.19 -5.74 3.16
CA HIS A 37 -22.81 -4.74 4.14
C HIS A 37 -21.41 -5.04 4.68
N TRP A 38 -20.37 -4.52 4.02
CA TRP A 38 -19.04 -4.47 4.60
C TRP A 38 -18.97 -3.33 5.62
N ASN A 39 -18.24 -3.56 6.70
CA ASN A 39 -18.08 -2.61 7.81
C ASN A 39 -17.78 -1.20 7.28
N LYS A 40 -18.58 -0.19 7.65
CA LYS A 40 -18.45 1.22 7.17
C LYS A 40 -17.11 1.89 7.50
N LYS A 41 -16.22 1.22 8.25
CA LYS A 41 -14.93 1.74 8.72
C LYS A 41 -13.78 1.52 7.74
N SER A 42 -13.77 0.42 6.98
CA SER A 42 -12.66 0.09 6.08
C SER A 42 -12.85 0.62 4.66
N ASN A 43 -11.75 0.79 3.94
CA ASN A 43 -11.80 1.22 2.54
C ASN A 43 -12.50 0.16 1.67
N THR A 44 -13.69 0.50 1.16
CA THR A 44 -14.55 -0.44 0.42
C THR A 44 -13.94 -0.89 -0.90
N GLU A 45 -13.18 -0.02 -1.58
CA GLU A 45 -12.48 -0.35 -2.82
C GLU A 45 -11.39 -1.41 -2.56
N LEU A 46 -10.56 -1.22 -1.54
CA LEU A 46 -9.52 -2.17 -1.14
C LEU A 46 -10.12 -3.53 -0.76
N VAL A 47 -11.16 -3.53 0.07
CA VAL A 47 -11.82 -4.76 0.50
C VAL A 47 -12.39 -5.53 -0.69
N GLN A 48 -13.09 -4.84 -1.60
CA GLN A 48 -13.63 -5.47 -2.79
C GLN A 48 -12.52 -6.00 -3.69
N ALA A 49 -11.44 -5.23 -3.86
CA ALA A 49 -10.29 -5.64 -4.67
C ALA A 49 -9.58 -6.89 -4.10
N ILE A 50 -9.44 -6.99 -2.78
CA ILE A 50 -8.95 -8.21 -2.11
C ILE A 50 -9.90 -9.37 -2.39
N SER A 51 -11.21 -9.18 -2.19
CA SER A 51 -12.19 -10.25 -2.43
C SER A 51 -12.16 -10.76 -3.86
N ASP A 52 -12.14 -9.85 -4.85
CA ASP A 52 -12.08 -10.19 -6.26
C ASP A 52 -10.79 -10.95 -6.60
N THR A 53 -9.67 -10.54 -6.03
CA THR A 53 -8.38 -11.20 -6.22
C THR A 53 -8.41 -12.61 -5.65
N LEU A 54 -8.93 -12.79 -4.44
CA LEU A 54 -9.08 -14.11 -3.82
C LEU A 54 -10.01 -15.00 -4.64
N ASP A 55 -11.14 -14.45 -5.09
CA ASP A 55 -12.05 -15.17 -5.96
C ASP A 55 -11.35 -15.58 -7.23
N ILE A 56 -10.66 -14.68 -7.95
CA ILE A 56 -10.00 -14.94 -9.24
C ILE A 56 -8.80 -15.87 -9.11
N SER A 57 -8.01 -15.78 -8.05
CA SER A 57 -6.79 -16.57 -7.90
C SER A 57 -7.04 -17.91 -7.21
N LEU A 58 -8.09 -18.05 -6.39
CA LEU A 58 -8.37 -19.27 -5.62
C LEU A 58 -9.67 -20.03 -5.98
N ASN A 59 -10.76 -19.37 -6.46
CA ASN A 59 -12.08 -20.03 -6.73
C ASN A 59 -12.65 -19.99 -8.18
N GLY A 60 -12.32 -20.84 -9.14
CA GLY A 60 -12.63 -20.62 -10.57
C GLY A 60 -11.76 -21.47 -11.48
N PRO A 61 -11.65 -21.16 -12.78
CA PRO A 61 -11.51 -22.23 -13.76
C PRO A 61 -10.19 -23.00 -13.67
N ASP A 62 -9.06 -22.32 -13.49
CA ASP A 62 -7.71 -22.92 -13.54
C ASP A 62 -7.01 -22.95 -12.16
N LYS A 63 -7.67 -23.46 -11.12
CA LYS A 63 -7.34 -23.15 -9.72
C LYS A 63 -6.86 -24.30 -8.85
N PRO A 64 -6.15 -23.98 -7.74
CA PRO A 64 -5.75 -22.64 -7.26
C PRO A 64 -4.39 -22.14 -7.79
N SER A 65 -4.23 -20.81 -7.88
CA SER A 65 -3.00 -20.16 -8.32
C SER A 65 -2.47 -19.21 -7.24
N PHE A 66 -1.46 -19.70 -6.52
CA PHE A 66 -0.69 -18.95 -5.51
C PHE A 66 0.77 -19.40 -5.58
N ARG A 67 1.67 -18.66 -4.92
CA ARG A 67 3.04 -19.12 -4.65
C ARG A 67 3.23 -19.30 -3.15
N TYR A 68 3.83 -20.42 -2.76
CA TYR A 68 4.15 -20.69 -1.38
C TYR A 68 5.66 -20.87 -1.21
N TYR A 69 6.25 -20.11 -0.30
CA TYR A 69 7.66 -20.18 0.01
C TYR A 69 7.82 -20.92 1.34
N THR A 70 8.24 -22.19 1.27
CA THR A 70 8.34 -23.09 2.43
C THR A 70 9.33 -22.61 3.49
N GLU A 71 10.40 -21.93 3.09
CA GLU A 71 11.45 -21.46 4.02
C GLU A 71 10.96 -20.31 4.92
N SER A 72 10.09 -19.45 4.41
CA SER A 72 9.57 -18.28 5.12
C SER A 72 8.10 -18.44 5.54
N GLU A 73 7.48 -19.59 5.23
CA GLU A 73 6.05 -19.84 5.42
C GLU A 73 5.20 -18.69 4.85
N LEU A 74 5.60 -18.18 3.67
CA LEU A 74 4.96 -17.05 3.00
C LEU A 74 4.01 -17.55 1.92
N LEU A 75 2.75 -17.15 2.02
CA LEU A 75 1.75 -17.28 0.96
C LEU A 75 1.70 -15.99 0.15
N GLU A 76 1.94 -16.10 -1.15
CA GLU A 76 1.82 -15.00 -2.10
C GLU A 76 0.63 -15.27 -3.05
N VAL A 77 -0.34 -14.36 -3.04
CA VAL A 77 -1.53 -14.41 -3.89
C VAL A 77 -1.44 -13.31 -4.96
N PRO A 78 -1.16 -13.68 -6.23
CA PRO A 78 -1.07 -12.71 -7.32
C PRO A 78 -2.46 -12.27 -7.79
N ASP A 79 -2.51 -11.14 -8.51
CA ASP A 79 -3.61 -10.84 -9.42
C ASP A 79 -3.36 -11.48 -10.79
N LEU A 80 -4.39 -12.12 -11.36
CA LEU A 80 -4.28 -12.84 -12.63
C LEU A 80 -5.03 -12.17 -13.79
N ARG A 81 -5.63 -10.99 -13.57
CA ARG A 81 -6.47 -10.35 -14.59
C ARG A 81 -5.66 -9.69 -15.68
N LEU A 82 -4.67 -8.88 -15.28
CA LEU A 82 -3.83 -8.15 -16.20
C LEU A 82 -2.46 -7.91 -15.57
N SER A 83 -1.43 -7.96 -16.42
CA SER A 83 -0.09 -7.54 -16.01
C SER A 83 -0.07 -6.02 -15.77
N SER A 84 0.32 -5.62 -14.56
CA SER A 84 0.60 -4.22 -14.21
C SER A 84 1.99 -3.72 -14.63
N ARG A 85 2.77 -4.55 -15.34
CA ARG A 85 4.11 -4.19 -15.81
C ARG A 85 4.08 -3.00 -16.77
N ILE A 86 4.97 -2.04 -16.54
CA ILE A 86 5.19 -0.89 -17.41
C ILE A 86 6.28 -1.27 -18.44
N HIS A 87 6.01 -1.04 -19.72
CA HIS A 87 7.01 -1.27 -20.76
C HIS A 87 8.18 -0.27 -20.59
N PRO A 88 9.45 -0.67 -20.78
CA PRO A 88 10.60 0.23 -20.66
C PRO A 88 10.48 1.51 -21.49
N ASP A 89 9.89 1.41 -22.69
CA ASP A 89 9.66 2.56 -23.58
C ASP A 89 8.64 3.56 -23.00
N ASP A 90 7.66 3.08 -22.22
CA ASP A 90 6.62 3.91 -21.61
C ASP A 90 7.06 4.53 -20.27
N ARG A 91 8.18 4.09 -19.68
CA ARG A 91 8.58 4.50 -18.31
C ARG A 91 8.68 6.02 -18.18
N ASN A 92 9.19 6.70 -19.20
CA ASN A 92 9.34 8.16 -19.18
C ASN A 92 8.01 8.91 -19.38
N ASP A 93 6.98 8.24 -19.85
CA ASP A 93 5.65 8.81 -20.09
C ASP A 93 4.70 8.62 -18.92
N VAL A 94 5.06 7.77 -17.95
CA VAL A 94 4.29 7.51 -16.75
C VAL A 94 4.88 8.17 -15.49
N GLU A 95 4.01 8.39 -14.52
CA GLU A 95 4.33 8.77 -13.16
C GLU A 95 3.79 7.70 -12.20
N VAL A 96 4.68 7.14 -11.38
CA VAL A 96 4.34 6.13 -10.37
C VAL A 96 4.29 6.78 -8.99
N THR A 97 3.10 6.80 -8.40
CA THR A 97 2.89 7.30 -7.04
C THR A 97 2.48 6.16 -6.14
N ALA A 98 3.19 5.99 -5.02
CA ALA A 98 2.92 4.98 -4.01
C ALA A 98 2.66 5.63 -2.65
N LYS A 99 1.72 5.08 -1.88
CA LYS A 99 1.43 5.46 -0.51
C LYS A 99 1.42 4.24 0.39
N LEU A 100 2.33 4.20 1.35
CA LEU A 100 2.47 3.13 2.33
C LEU A 100 1.73 3.51 3.61
N PHE A 101 0.75 2.68 3.98
CA PHE A 101 0.02 2.76 5.24
C PHE A 101 0.62 1.76 6.22
N TYR A 102 1.18 2.25 7.33
CA TYR A 102 1.56 1.40 8.44
C TYR A 102 0.31 1.04 9.25
N LEU A 103 0.05 -0.26 9.39
CA LEU A 103 -1.11 -0.79 10.14
C LEU A 103 -0.66 -1.60 11.35
N ASP A 104 0.63 -1.89 11.42
CA ASP A 104 1.19 -2.58 12.55
C ASP A 104 1.26 -1.63 13.75
N ARG A 105 0.22 -1.68 14.61
CA ARG A 105 0.21 -1.03 15.93
C ARG A 105 1.25 -1.60 16.92
N CYS A 106 2.29 -2.26 16.44
CA CYS A 106 3.40 -2.71 17.27
C CYS A 106 4.31 -1.53 17.55
N THR A 107 4.77 -1.45 18.79
CA THR A 107 5.56 -0.36 19.38
C THR A 107 6.92 -0.11 18.71
N GLU A 108 7.29 -0.84 17.65
CA GLU A 108 8.59 -0.75 16.99
C GLU A 108 8.48 -0.82 15.46
N TYR A 109 8.80 0.30 14.81
CA TYR A 109 9.07 0.37 13.37
C TYR A 109 10.07 -0.71 12.95
N GLN A 110 9.74 -1.43 11.88
CA GLN A 110 10.61 -2.41 11.24
C GLN A 110 11.12 -1.86 9.91
N PRO A 111 12.42 -1.49 9.79
CA PRO A 111 13.03 -1.01 8.55
C PRO A 111 12.72 -1.87 7.32
N SER A 112 12.61 -3.19 7.55
CA SER A 112 12.30 -4.15 6.49
C SER A 112 10.95 -3.92 5.79
N HIS A 113 10.01 -3.16 6.36
CA HIS A 113 8.72 -2.93 5.72
C HIS A 113 8.81 -1.98 4.52
N ILE A 114 9.60 -0.89 4.62
CA ILE A 114 9.83 0.02 3.48
C ILE A 114 10.54 -0.72 2.36
N ASP A 115 11.63 -1.41 2.71
CA ASP A 115 12.42 -2.17 1.75
C ASP A 115 11.55 -3.20 1.00
N LYS A 116 10.73 -3.96 1.74
CA LYS A 116 9.79 -4.92 1.16
C LYS A 116 8.73 -4.24 0.30
N ALA A 117 8.12 -3.16 0.75
CA ALA A 117 7.08 -2.46 -0.01
C ALA A 117 7.61 -1.91 -1.34
N ILE A 118 8.79 -1.27 -1.32
CA ILE A 118 9.45 -0.79 -2.53
C ILE A 118 9.80 -1.96 -3.45
N HIS A 119 10.37 -3.04 -2.90
CA HIS A 119 10.74 -4.21 -3.68
C HIS A 119 9.53 -4.86 -4.36
N HIS A 120 8.44 -5.07 -3.62
CA HIS A 120 7.19 -5.62 -4.17
C HIS A 120 6.63 -4.74 -5.29
N LEU A 121 6.64 -3.41 -5.12
CA LEU A 121 6.15 -2.49 -6.15
C LEU A 121 7.03 -2.49 -7.41
N GLN A 122 8.35 -2.49 -7.24
CA GLN A 122 9.31 -2.56 -8.35
C GLN A 122 9.14 -3.86 -9.15
N GLN A 123 8.95 -4.99 -8.46
CA GLN A 123 8.71 -6.29 -9.10
C GLN A 123 7.35 -6.34 -9.82
N LEU A 124 6.30 -5.78 -9.21
CA LEU A 124 4.96 -5.75 -9.78
C LEU A 124 4.89 -4.92 -11.08
N LEU A 125 5.44 -3.70 -11.03
CA LEU A 125 5.39 -2.74 -12.13
C LEU A 125 6.56 -2.87 -13.11
N ASP A 126 7.58 -3.67 -12.80
CA ASP A 126 8.82 -3.81 -13.56
C ASP A 126 9.58 -2.48 -13.75
N VAL A 127 9.68 -1.71 -12.67
CA VAL A 127 10.32 -0.38 -12.66
C VAL A 127 11.49 -0.33 -11.68
N LYS A 128 12.50 0.50 -12.00
CA LYS A 128 13.66 0.74 -11.13
C LYS A 128 13.47 1.92 -10.17
N SER A 129 12.63 2.88 -10.55
CA SER A 129 12.42 4.11 -9.77
C SER A 129 10.93 4.39 -9.61
N ILE A 130 10.59 5.01 -8.48
CA ILE A 130 9.26 5.47 -8.08
C ILE A 130 9.28 6.99 -8.08
N ASP A 131 8.28 7.64 -8.67
CA ASP A 131 8.28 9.09 -8.81
C ASP A 131 7.89 9.78 -7.50
N THR A 132 6.85 9.30 -6.83
CA THR A 132 6.42 9.83 -5.52
C THR A 132 6.15 8.70 -4.55
N PHE A 133 6.74 8.76 -3.35
CA PHE A 133 6.47 7.80 -2.27
C PHE A 133 6.02 8.53 -1.01
N ILE A 134 4.83 8.18 -0.54
CA ILE A 134 4.14 8.82 0.58
C ILE A 134 4.06 7.82 1.73
N VAL A 135 4.33 8.25 2.96
CA VAL A 135 4.10 7.43 4.16
C VAL A 135 2.96 7.99 4.99
N SER A 136 2.11 7.09 5.45
CA SER A 136 0.97 7.35 6.33
C SER A 136 1.10 6.46 7.55
N PHE A 137 1.05 7.08 8.72
CA PHE A 137 1.18 6.46 10.03
C PHE A 137 -0.17 6.48 10.75
N ASP A 138 -0.38 5.57 11.69
CA ASP A 138 -1.55 5.62 12.58
C ASP A 138 -1.35 6.76 13.60
N ALA A 139 -2.44 7.33 14.12
CA ALA A 139 -2.38 8.42 15.11
C ALA A 139 -1.67 8.01 16.41
N ASP A 140 -1.65 6.71 16.72
CA ASP A 140 -0.98 6.14 17.88
C ASP A 140 0.53 5.87 17.65
N ASP A 141 1.06 6.08 16.43
CA ASP A 141 2.45 5.83 16.14
C ASP A 141 3.39 6.85 16.79
N SER A 142 4.48 6.37 17.37
CA SER A 142 5.47 7.24 18.01
C SER A 142 6.24 8.08 16.98
N ALA A 143 6.59 9.32 17.34
CA ALA A 143 7.48 10.17 16.54
C ALA A 143 8.83 9.46 16.20
N SER A 144 9.28 8.53 17.05
CA SER A 144 10.47 7.71 16.80
C SER A 144 10.29 6.76 15.61
N SER A 145 9.11 6.16 15.45
CA SER A 145 8.78 5.29 14.32
C SER A 145 8.78 6.07 13.01
N VAL A 146 8.14 7.23 13.01
CA VAL A 146 8.12 8.17 11.86
C VAL A 146 9.55 8.56 11.46
N ASN A 147 10.41 8.89 12.42
CA ASN A 147 11.78 9.30 12.14
C ASN A 147 12.62 8.17 11.52
N LYS A 148 12.49 6.95 12.04
CA LYS A 148 13.20 5.79 11.48
C LYS A 148 12.74 5.49 10.06
N ALA A 149 11.43 5.51 9.84
CA ALA A 149 10.84 5.37 8.50
C ALA A 149 11.37 6.43 7.53
N TRP A 150 11.41 7.69 7.97
CA TRP A 150 11.90 8.76 7.13
C TRP A 150 13.37 8.59 6.75
N LYS A 151 14.24 8.22 7.70
CA LYS A 151 15.67 7.97 7.42
C LYS A 151 15.89 6.90 6.35
N ASP A 152 15.08 5.85 6.35
CA ASP A 152 15.17 4.81 5.31
C ASP A 152 14.75 5.38 3.95
N LEU A 153 13.68 6.19 3.90
CA LEU A 153 13.25 6.88 2.68
C LEU A 153 14.28 7.88 2.16
N GLU A 154 14.95 8.63 3.04
CA GLU A 154 16.04 9.53 2.67
C GLU A 154 17.14 8.76 1.93
N ALA A 155 17.51 7.57 2.42
CA ALA A 155 18.49 6.71 1.76
C ALA A 155 18.01 6.21 0.38
N TYR A 156 16.71 5.96 0.20
CA TYR A 156 16.15 5.64 -1.13
C TYR A 156 16.13 6.85 -2.08
N HIS A 157 15.88 8.05 -1.56
CA HIS A 157 15.93 9.28 -2.32
C HIS A 157 17.36 9.63 -2.75
N GLU A 158 18.34 9.55 -1.84
CA GLU A 158 19.77 9.77 -2.14
C GLU A 158 20.30 8.79 -3.21
N ARG A 159 19.79 7.56 -3.24
CA ARG A 159 20.12 6.55 -4.28
C ARG A 159 19.40 6.78 -5.62
N GLY A 160 18.49 7.75 -5.71
CA GLY A 160 17.70 8.01 -6.91
C GLY A 160 16.63 6.96 -7.20
N VAL A 161 16.27 6.14 -6.21
CA VAL A 161 15.20 5.14 -6.34
C VAL A 161 13.83 5.80 -6.18
N ILE A 162 13.72 6.81 -5.33
CA ILE A 162 12.50 7.61 -5.15
C ILE A 162 12.79 9.06 -5.46
N SER A 163 12.02 9.68 -6.36
CA SER A 163 12.25 11.08 -6.76
C SER A 163 11.67 12.09 -5.78
N LYS A 164 10.48 11.82 -5.23
CA LYS A 164 9.77 12.71 -4.30
C LYS A 164 9.32 11.94 -3.07
N LEU A 165 9.63 12.47 -1.89
CA LEU A 165 9.16 11.96 -0.62
C LEU A 165 7.96 12.77 -0.14
N GLY A 166 6.96 12.09 0.42
CA GLY A 166 5.75 12.72 0.93
C GLY A 166 5.31 12.18 2.29
N LEU A 167 4.61 13.02 3.03
CA LEU A 167 3.92 12.69 4.28
C LEU A 167 2.41 12.66 4.05
N ALA A 168 1.69 12.10 5.01
CA ALA A 168 0.24 12.16 5.06
C ALA A 168 -0.23 12.47 6.47
N ASP A 169 -1.26 13.31 6.55
CA ASP A 169 -1.99 13.71 7.74
C ASP A 169 -1.16 14.55 8.74
N PHE A 170 -0.17 15.30 8.26
CA PHE A 170 0.59 16.22 9.11
C PHE A 170 -0.12 17.57 9.19
N ASP A 171 -0.49 17.98 10.41
CA ASP A 171 -0.98 19.33 10.64
C ASP A 171 0.18 20.34 10.75
N TYR A 172 -0.17 21.62 10.93
CA TYR A 172 0.83 22.69 11.05
C TYR A 172 1.88 22.41 12.14
N GLN A 173 1.45 21.95 13.31
CA GLN A 173 2.35 21.74 14.44
C GLN A 173 3.27 20.55 14.17
N THR A 174 2.69 19.42 13.74
CA THR A 174 3.41 18.18 13.47
C THR A 174 4.39 18.36 12.31
N LEU A 175 4.01 19.07 11.25
CA LEU A 175 4.90 19.37 10.12
C LEU A 175 6.03 20.32 10.54
N THR A 176 5.73 21.35 11.33
CA THR A 176 6.76 22.27 11.84
C THR A 176 7.78 21.53 12.71
N ASP A 177 7.30 20.70 13.65
CA ASP A 177 8.16 19.89 14.52
C ASP A 177 8.96 18.86 13.71
N PHE A 178 8.40 18.37 12.61
CA PHE A 178 9.09 17.48 11.69
C PHE A 178 10.24 18.17 10.96
N LEU A 179 10.01 19.37 10.43
CA LEU A 179 10.99 20.15 9.65
C LEU A 179 12.13 20.70 10.52
N ASN A 180 11.88 20.95 11.80
CA ASN A 180 12.88 21.48 12.74
C ASN A 180 13.84 20.42 13.30
N LYS A 181 13.78 19.17 12.83
CA LYS A 181 14.66 18.10 13.32
C LYS A 181 16.09 18.29 12.80
N GLU A 182 17.06 18.22 13.72
CA GLU A 182 18.48 18.42 13.40
C GLU A 182 19.06 17.34 12.47
N ASP A 183 18.48 16.13 12.47
CA ASP A 183 18.94 14.99 11.70
C ASP A 183 18.19 14.79 10.37
N LEU A 184 17.32 15.74 9.99
CA LEU A 184 16.61 15.74 8.71
C LEU A 184 17.54 16.15 7.57
N LYS A 185 17.70 15.27 6.57
CA LYS A 185 18.55 15.51 5.40
C LYS A 185 17.75 15.85 4.16
N VAL A 186 16.59 15.24 4.00
CA VAL A 186 15.69 15.45 2.85
C VAL A 186 14.34 15.91 3.36
N ASN A 187 13.95 17.12 3.00
CA ASN A 187 12.62 17.65 3.31
C ASN A 187 11.54 16.87 2.54
N PRO A 188 10.34 16.69 3.13
CA PRO A 188 9.19 16.22 2.37
C PRO A 188 8.89 17.23 1.26
N SER A 189 8.58 16.72 0.06
CA SER A 189 8.15 17.54 -1.08
C SER A 189 6.63 17.67 -1.16
N LEU A 190 5.91 16.84 -0.40
CA LEU A 190 4.46 16.72 -0.43
C LEU A 190 3.95 16.38 0.96
N ASP A 191 2.79 16.92 1.32
CA ASP A 191 2.00 16.45 2.46
C ASP A 191 0.53 16.28 2.04
N GLN A 192 -0.01 15.09 2.26
CA GLN A 192 -1.41 14.77 2.02
C GLN A 192 -2.24 15.02 3.28
N VAL A 193 -2.83 16.19 3.36
CA VAL A 193 -3.50 16.69 4.56
C VAL A 193 -4.97 16.26 4.60
N HIS A 194 -5.43 15.82 5.78
CA HIS A 194 -6.84 15.58 6.03
C HIS A 194 -7.54 16.93 6.25
N VAL A 195 -8.55 17.22 5.44
CA VAL A 195 -9.32 18.46 5.53
C VAL A 195 -10.79 18.06 5.46
N ASP A 196 -11.64 18.58 6.33
CA ASP A 196 -13.08 18.36 6.14
C ASP A 196 -13.48 18.99 4.82
N GLN A 197 -14.29 18.31 4.00
CA GLN A 197 -14.66 18.71 2.62
C GLN A 197 -15.23 20.13 2.47
N CYS A 198 -15.57 20.81 3.58
CA CYS A 198 -16.11 22.17 3.62
C CYS A 198 -15.12 23.23 4.16
N SER A 199 -13.93 22.83 4.58
CA SER A 199 -12.97 23.73 5.24
C SER A 199 -11.84 24.15 4.30
N SER A 200 -11.49 25.44 4.32
CA SER A 200 -10.26 25.89 3.68
C SER A 200 -9.07 25.46 4.54
N LEU A 201 -8.00 25.00 3.90
CA LEU A 201 -6.74 24.74 4.58
C LEU A 201 -6.29 25.95 5.42
N PRO A 202 -5.77 25.73 6.65
CA PRO A 202 -5.25 26.81 7.49
C PRO A 202 -4.17 27.62 6.76
N LYS A 203 -4.25 28.96 6.84
CA LYS A 203 -3.32 29.86 6.14
C LYS A 203 -1.87 29.67 6.57
N ASP A 204 -1.66 29.32 7.84
CA ASP A 204 -0.34 29.12 8.41
C ASP A 204 0.32 27.86 7.82
N LEU A 205 -0.46 26.77 7.66
CA LEU A 205 -0.01 25.55 7.00
C LEU A 205 0.32 25.79 5.52
N ILE A 206 -0.52 26.55 4.80
CA ILE A 206 -0.24 26.95 3.41
C ILE A 206 1.06 27.76 3.31
N SER A 207 1.29 28.67 4.27
CA SER A 207 2.49 29.51 4.28
C SER A 207 3.74 28.69 4.56
N LEU A 208 3.67 27.78 5.54
CA LEU A 208 4.75 26.84 5.86
C LEU A 208 5.12 25.97 4.66
N GLY A 209 4.12 25.42 3.97
CA GLY A 209 4.33 24.62 2.78
C GLY A 209 5.01 25.41 1.65
N LYS A 210 4.57 26.64 1.39
CA LYS A 210 5.23 27.52 0.41
C LYS A 210 6.68 27.86 0.77
N GLU A 211 6.93 28.14 2.04
CA GLU A 211 8.27 28.49 2.55
C GLU A 211 9.26 27.33 2.33
N HIS A 212 8.82 26.10 2.59
CA HIS A 212 9.67 24.91 2.52
C HIS A 212 9.58 24.14 1.18
N GLY A 213 8.78 24.62 0.23
CA GLY A 213 8.57 23.96 -1.07
C GLY A 213 7.77 22.66 -0.99
N ILE A 214 6.85 22.55 -0.02
CA ILE A 214 6.01 21.39 0.24
C ILE A 214 4.66 21.59 -0.44
N GLU A 215 4.31 20.69 -1.35
CA GLU A 215 2.99 20.65 -1.98
C GLU A 215 1.95 20.09 -0.99
N LEU A 216 0.89 20.85 -0.72
CA LEU A 216 -0.20 20.39 0.14
C LEU A 216 -1.34 19.87 -0.73
N THR A 217 -1.65 18.58 -0.62
CA THR A 217 -2.73 17.92 -1.37
C THR A 217 -3.73 17.28 -0.43
N PHE A 218 -4.95 17.05 -0.92
CA PHE A 218 -6.02 16.47 -0.12
C PHE A 218 -5.83 14.96 0.08
N ASN A 219 -5.90 14.49 1.32
CA ASN A 219 -5.97 13.06 1.61
C ASN A 219 -7.42 12.55 1.48
N GLY A 220 -7.70 11.82 0.40
CA GLY A 220 -9.00 11.17 0.18
C GLY A 220 -9.12 9.76 0.74
N ASP A 221 -8.10 9.26 1.44
CA ASP A 221 -8.11 7.92 2.00
C ASP A 221 -8.88 7.87 3.33
N THR A 222 -9.43 6.71 3.65
CA THR A 222 -10.05 6.45 4.94
C THR A 222 -8.98 6.27 6.01
N THR A 223 -9.18 6.81 7.21
CA THR A 223 -8.24 6.70 8.34
C THR A 223 -7.87 5.26 8.66
N GLU A 224 -8.85 4.34 8.58
CA GLU A 224 -8.65 2.91 8.82
C GLU A 224 -8.73 2.13 7.50
N ILE A 225 -7.63 2.12 6.73
CA ILE A 225 -7.64 1.55 5.36
C ILE A 225 -8.04 0.07 5.33
N LEU A 226 -7.56 -0.75 6.28
CA LEU A 226 -7.85 -2.18 6.39
C LEU A 226 -7.73 -2.65 7.85
N THR A 227 -8.79 -3.23 8.40
CA THR A 227 -8.77 -3.80 9.75
C THR A 227 -8.39 -5.28 9.75
N THR A 228 -7.89 -5.74 10.90
CA THR A 228 -7.71 -7.17 11.19
C THR A 228 -9.00 -7.96 11.02
N GLU A 229 -10.13 -7.43 11.49
CA GLU A 229 -11.46 -8.06 11.34
C GLU A 229 -11.82 -8.22 9.86
N ALA A 230 -11.64 -7.15 9.07
CA ALA A 230 -11.94 -7.18 7.64
C ALA A 230 -11.07 -8.20 6.90
N LEU A 231 -9.74 -8.16 7.07
CA LEU A 231 -8.83 -9.07 6.40
C LEU A 231 -9.09 -10.53 6.80
N SER A 232 -9.23 -10.80 8.10
CA SER A 232 -9.51 -12.16 8.61
C SER A 232 -10.83 -12.71 8.04
N THR A 233 -11.87 -11.87 8.00
CA THR A 233 -13.18 -12.25 7.45
C THR A 233 -13.10 -12.57 5.95
N LEU A 234 -12.36 -11.78 5.17
CA LEU A 234 -12.16 -12.05 3.73
C LEU A 234 -11.47 -13.39 3.52
N LEU A 235 -10.36 -13.63 4.22
CA LEU A 235 -9.57 -14.85 4.07
C LEU A 235 -10.34 -16.09 4.53
N CYS A 236 -11.15 -15.98 5.59
CA CYS A 236 -12.04 -17.03 6.06
C CYS A 236 -13.13 -17.36 5.04
N ASN A 237 -13.82 -16.33 4.51
CA ASN A 237 -14.89 -16.51 3.51
C ASN A 237 -14.38 -17.19 2.23
N HIS A 238 -13.12 -16.93 1.87
CA HIS A 238 -12.45 -17.52 0.72
C HIS A 238 -11.70 -18.82 1.05
N LYS A 239 -11.86 -19.37 2.26
CA LYS A 239 -11.24 -20.63 2.72
C LYS A 239 -9.70 -20.64 2.62
N VAL A 240 -9.08 -19.46 2.72
CA VAL A 240 -7.62 -19.29 2.75
C VAL A 240 -7.07 -19.67 4.12
N VAL A 241 -7.84 -19.38 5.17
CA VAL A 241 -7.52 -19.70 6.57
C VAL A 241 -8.71 -20.40 7.22
N LYS A 242 -8.46 -21.08 8.36
CA LYS A 242 -9.51 -21.72 9.16
C LYS A 242 -10.41 -20.67 9.82
N ASP A 243 -11.64 -21.07 10.15
CA ASP A 243 -12.57 -20.24 10.90
C ASP A 243 -11.93 -19.72 12.19
N ASN A 244 -12.16 -18.44 12.51
CA ASN A 244 -11.59 -17.72 13.66
C ASN A 244 -10.07 -17.51 13.64
N THR A 245 -9.38 -17.75 12.51
CA THR A 245 -7.97 -17.38 12.37
C THR A 245 -7.85 -15.86 12.27
N ASN A 246 -7.00 -15.27 13.12
CA ASN A 246 -6.73 -13.84 13.09
C ASN A 246 -5.54 -13.57 12.17
N VAL A 247 -5.76 -12.76 11.14
CA VAL A 247 -4.72 -12.30 10.22
C VAL A 247 -4.59 -10.79 10.36
N LYS A 248 -3.47 -10.36 10.96
CA LYS A 248 -3.19 -8.96 11.24
C LYS A 248 -2.50 -8.31 10.02
N PRO A 249 -3.10 -7.29 9.38
CA PRO A 249 -2.40 -6.52 8.36
C PRO A 249 -1.24 -5.74 9.00
N ARG A 250 -0.08 -5.79 8.36
CA ARG A 250 1.14 -5.05 8.79
C ARG A 250 1.27 -3.74 8.05
N TRP A 251 1.05 -3.77 6.76
CA TRP A 251 1.02 -2.59 5.92
C TRP A 251 0.20 -2.83 4.66
N VAL A 252 -0.28 -1.73 4.10
CA VAL A 252 -0.91 -1.68 2.79
C VAL A 252 -0.16 -0.66 1.96
N LEU A 253 0.25 -1.04 0.75
CA LEU A 253 0.82 -0.12 -0.22
C LEU A 253 -0.20 0.13 -1.32
N LYS A 254 -0.73 1.36 -1.39
CA LYS A 254 -1.55 1.83 -2.51
C LYS A 254 -0.63 2.38 -3.59
N TYR A 255 -0.86 2.06 -4.86
CA TYR A 255 -0.11 2.63 -5.97
C TYR A 255 -1.03 3.13 -7.08
N ASN A 256 -0.55 4.11 -7.83
CA ASN A 256 -1.17 4.60 -9.06
C ASN A 256 -0.09 4.80 -10.13
N VAL A 257 -0.42 4.46 -11.37
CA VAL A 257 0.38 4.73 -12.57
C VAL A 257 -0.40 5.68 -13.45
N PHE A 258 0.14 6.87 -13.66
CA PHE A 258 -0.50 7.96 -14.41
C PHE A 258 0.28 8.24 -15.70
N PHE A 259 -0.40 8.19 -16.85
CA PHE A 259 0.21 8.60 -18.13
C PHE A 259 0.12 10.11 -18.31
N LYS A 260 1.27 10.77 -18.37
CA LYS A 260 1.40 12.23 -18.45
C LYS A 260 0.86 12.80 -19.76
N CYS A 261 1.14 12.14 -20.90
CA CYS A 261 0.77 12.64 -22.23
C CYS A 261 -0.74 12.73 -22.47
N ARG A 262 -1.54 11.92 -21.76
CA ARG A 262 -3.00 11.84 -21.91
C ARG A 262 -3.79 12.12 -20.63
N SER A 263 -3.08 12.47 -19.55
CA SER A 263 -3.65 12.73 -18.23
C SER A 263 -4.62 11.66 -17.72
N VAL A 264 -4.24 10.38 -17.84
CA VAL A 264 -5.09 9.23 -17.47
C VAL A 264 -4.37 8.33 -16.47
N VAL A 265 -5.09 7.90 -15.44
CA VAL A 265 -4.66 6.79 -14.58
C VAL A 265 -4.79 5.50 -15.39
N ALA A 266 -3.67 4.81 -15.64
CA ALA A 266 -3.65 3.55 -16.37
C ALA A 266 -3.69 2.33 -15.46
N ASP A 267 -3.09 2.44 -14.27
CA ASP A 267 -3.14 1.39 -13.27
C ASP A 267 -3.31 2.00 -11.88
N LYS A 268 -4.05 1.31 -11.04
CA LYS A 268 -4.27 1.65 -9.64
C LYS A 268 -4.49 0.35 -8.89
N GLY A 269 -3.77 0.15 -7.80
CA GLY A 269 -3.90 -1.08 -7.04
C GLY A 269 -3.33 -1.01 -5.64
N TYR A 270 -3.35 -2.16 -4.99
CA TYR A 270 -2.91 -2.34 -3.62
C TYR A 270 -2.03 -3.58 -3.49
N ILE A 271 -1.04 -3.49 -2.62
CA ILE A 271 -0.26 -4.62 -2.12
C ILE A 271 -0.53 -4.70 -0.62
N VAL A 272 -1.00 -5.85 -0.16
CA VAL A 272 -1.39 -6.07 1.23
C VAL A 272 -0.45 -7.10 1.83
N VAL A 273 0.14 -6.77 2.98
CA VAL A 273 0.92 -7.73 3.77
C VAL A 273 0.33 -7.88 5.15
N GLY A 274 0.23 -9.12 5.60
CA GLY A 274 -0.26 -9.46 6.92
C GLY A 274 0.36 -10.74 7.43
N ASP A 275 0.26 -10.95 8.74
CA ASP A 275 0.71 -12.18 9.39
C ASP A 275 -0.45 -12.87 10.10
N VAL A 276 -0.40 -14.20 10.13
CA VAL A 276 -1.28 -15.03 10.95
C VAL A 276 -0.80 -14.91 12.41
N ALA A 277 -1.71 -14.53 13.30
CA ALA A 277 -1.44 -14.37 14.74
C ALA A 277 -1.46 -15.71 15.50
#